data_AF-A0AB36DTD4-F1
#
_entry.id   AF-A0AB36DTD4-F1
#
_cell.length_a   1.000
_cell.length_b   1.000
_cell.length_c   1.000
_cell.angle_alpha   90.00
_cell.angle_beta   90.00
_cell.angle_gamma   90.00
#
_symmetry.space_group_name_H-M   'P 1'
#
loop_
_entity.id
_entity.type
_entity.pdbx_description
1 polymer ?
#
loop_
_entity_poly.entity_id
_entity_poly.type
_entity_poly.pdbx_seq_one_letter_code
_entity_poly.pdbx_strand_id
1 'polypeptide(L)' 'MDDLSDPSAVAVFNHLNSSLVLSREISAKNIFPAFDPLVSSSNNVNPEFIGQRHYNAILETKYILKNIKKSKMLC' A
#
# COMPACT_ATOMS: atom_id res chain seq x y z
N MET A 1 -8.31 14.50 -9.98
CA MET A 1 -8.79 14.73 -8.61
C MET A 1 -8.31 13.57 -7.77
N ASP A 2 -7.04 13.62 -7.38
CA ASP A 2 -6.40 12.70 -6.42
C ASP A 2 -6.32 13.37 -5.03
N ASP A 3 -7.19 14.36 -4.79
CA ASP A 3 -7.23 15.13 -3.55
C ASP A 3 -8.17 14.45 -2.56
N LEU A 4 -7.57 13.67 -1.65
CA LEU A 4 -8.26 12.93 -0.60
C LEU A 4 -8.44 13.74 0.69
N SER A 5 -8.23 15.07 0.64
CA SER A 5 -8.34 15.95 1.80
C SER A 5 -9.77 16.41 2.11
N ASP A 6 -10.77 16.03 1.29
CA ASP A 6 -12.17 16.37 1.54
C ASP A 6 -12.66 15.74 2.87
N PRO A 7 -13.33 16.52 3.75
CA PRO A 7 -13.83 16.03 5.03
C PRO A 7 -14.77 14.82 4.92
N SER A 8 -15.57 14.74 3.85
CA SER A 8 -16.51 13.63 3.61
C SER A 8 -15.76 12.36 3.22
N ALA A 9 -14.73 12.48 2.38
CA ALA A 9 -13.88 11.36 2.02
C ALA A 9 -13.13 10.79 3.24
N VAL A 10 -12.54 11.67 4.07
CA VAL A 10 -11.84 11.29 5.30
C VAL A 10 -12.78 10.55 6.27
N ALA A 11 -14.02 11.00 6.41
CA ALA A 11 -15.01 10.33 7.26
C ALA A 11 -15.29 8.88 6.82
N VAL A 12 -15.39 8.64 5.50
CA VAL A 12 -15.57 7.29 4.95
C VAL A 12 -14.33 6.42 5.19
N PHE A 13 -13.12 6.97 5.01
CA PHE A 13 -11.88 6.20 5.25
C PHE A 13 -11.76 5.70 6.69
N ASN A 14 -12.27 6.45 7.66
CA ASN A 14 -12.28 6.02 9.06
C ASN A 14 -13.17 4.79 9.32
N HIS A 15 -14.10 4.48 8.41
CA HIS A 15 -14.95 3.28 8.49
C HIS A 15 -14.42 2.11 7.66
N LEU A 16 -13.33 2.32 6.91
CA LEU A 16 -12.71 1.27 6.12
C LEU A 16 -11.57 0.61 6.91
N ASN A 17 -11.58 -0.71 6.96
CA ASN A 17 -10.51 -1.48 7.61
C ASN A 17 -9.23 -1.55 6.78
N SER A 18 -9.30 -1.20 5.48
CA SER A 18 -8.18 -1.32 4.54
C SER A 18 -8.35 -0.33 3.40
N SER A 19 -7.21 0.15 2.90
CA SER A 19 -7.14 1.05 1.75
C SER A 19 -6.22 0.45 0.69
N LEU A 20 -6.76 0.29 -0.53
CA LEU A 20 -6.04 -0.20 -1.69
C LEU A 20 -5.87 0.95 -2.68
N VAL A 21 -4.62 1.31 -2.95
CA VAL A 21 -4.28 2.40 -3.86
C VAL A 21 -3.91 1.80 -5.22
N LEU A 22 -4.64 2.21 -6.26
CA LEU A 22 -4.38 1.84 -7.65
C LEU A 22 -3.65 2.98 -8.37
N SER A 23 -2.53 2.67 -9.01
CA SER A 23 -1.69 3.65 -9.69
C SER A 23 -1.78 3.53 -11.20
N ARG A 24 -2.05 4.66 -11.87
CA ARG A 24 -2.04 4.76 -13.34
C ARG A 24 -0.65 4.49 -13.91
N GLU A 25 0.41 4.86 -13.20
CA GLU A 25 1.79 4.61 -13.62
C GLU A 25 2.14 3.12 -13.65
N ILE A 26 1.57 2.33 -12.74
CA ILE A 26 1.74 0.87 -12.69
C ILE A 26 0.95 0.23 -13.83
N SER A 27 -0.29 0.68 -14.05
CA SER A 27 -1.11 0.23 -15.18
C SER A 27 -0.44 0.53 -16.52
N ALA A 28 0.20 1.68 -16.67
CA ALA A 28 0.92 2.06 -17.90
C ALA A 28 2.13 1.16 -18.19
N LYS A 29 2.65 0.45 -17.17
CA LYS A 29 3.73 -0.54 -17.31
C LYS A 29 3.21 -1.94 -17.64
N ASN A 30 1.92 -2.08 -17.95
CA ASN A 30 1.24 -3.37 -18.16
C ASN A 30 1.31 -4.33 -16.96
N ILE A 31 1.38 -3.79 -15.73
CA ILE A 31 1.36 -4.58 -14.50
C ILE A 31 -0.06 -4.55 -13.93
N PHE A 32 -0.68 -5.73 -13.81
CA PHE A 32 -2.05 -5.89 -13.32
C PHE A 32 -2.15 -6.95 -12.22
N PRO A 33 -2.95 -6.72 -11.17
CA PRO A 33 -3.69 -5.48 -10.87
C PRO A 33 -2.74 -4.32 -10.54
N ALA A 34 -3.10 -3.10 -10.93
CA ALA A 34 -2.23 -1.92 -10.84
C ALA A 34 -2.13 -1.33 -9.42
N PHE A 35 -2.04 -2.17 -8.39
CA PHE A 35 -2.02 -1.75 -6.99
C PHE A 35 -0.61 -1.38 -6.51
N ASP A 36 -0.50 -0.40 -5.61
CA ASP A 36 0.76 -0.02 -4.96
C ASP A 36 0.84 -0.59 -3.53
N PRO A 37 1.68 -1.61 -3.28
CA PRO A 37 1.83 -2.24 -1.95
C PRO A 37 2.51 -1.36 -0.89
N LEU A 38 3.19 -0.28 -1.27
CA LEU A 38 3.85 0.62 -0.32
C LEU A 38 2.89 1.67 0.24
N VAL A 39 1.92 2.10 -0.56
CA VAL A 39 0.90 3.09 -0.15
C VAL A 39 -0.36 2.39 0.40
N SER A 40 -0.68 1.19 -0.10
CA SER A 40 -1.82 0.41 0.39
C SER A 40 -1.57 -0.14 1.80
N SER A 41 -2.58 -0.12 2.65
CA SER A 41 -2.50 -0.57 4.04
C SER A 41 -3.79 -1.25 4.50
N SER A 42 -3.67 -2.04 5.56
CA SER A 42 -4.78 -2.75 6.17
C SER A 42 -4.57 -2.85 7.67
N ASN A 43 -5.62 -2.61 8.45
CA ASN A 43 -5.60 -2.72 9.91
C ASN A 43 -5.44 -4.18 10.37
N ASN A 44 -5.71 -5.14 9.48
CA ASN A 44 -5.55 -6.57 9.77
C ASN A 44 -4.08 -7.03 9.68
N VAL A 45 -3.15 -6.17 9.24
CA VAL A 45 -1.71 -6.46 9.24
C VAL A 45 -1.17 -6.27 10.66
N ASN A 46 -1.57 -7.17 11.55
CA ASN A 46 -1.09 -7.24 12.94
C ASN A 46 -0.76 -8.72 13.26
N PRO A 47 0.39 -9.00 13.88
CA PRO A 47 0.83 -10.36 14.22
C PRO A 47 -0.19 -11.16 15.04
N GLU A 48 -1.06 -10.52 15.82
CA GLU A 48 -2.13 -11.18 16.57
C GLU A 48 -3.21 -11.81 15.66
N PHE A 49 -3.50 -11.21 14.51
CA PHE A 49 -4.51 -11.72 13.57
C PHE A 49 -3.94 -12.68 12.52
N ILE A 50 -2.75 -12.38 11.99
CA ILE A 50 -2.16 -13.13 10.86
C ILE A 50 -0.97 -14.02 11.24
N GLY A 51 -0.54 -13.97 12.50
CA GLY A 51 0.62 -14.69 13.01
C GLY A 51 1.96 -14.02 12.67
N GLN A 52 2.97 -14.31 13.49
CA GLN A 52 4.29 -13.68 13.40
C GLN A 52 4.99 -13.93 12.07
N ARG A 53 4.89 -15.15 11.53
CA ARG A 53 5.54 -15.53 10.27
C ARG A 53 5.02 -14.68 9.10
N HIS A 54 3.70 -14.52 9.00
CA HIS A 54 3.10 -13.77 7.90
C HIS A 54 3.39 -12.28 8.04
N TYR A 55 3.30 -11.74 9.25
CA TYR A 55 3.65 -10.36 9.54
C TYR A 55 5.11 -10.04 9.15
N ASN A 56 6.06 -10.90 9.51
CA ASN A 56 7.46 -10.73 9.17
C ASN A 56 7.71 -10.78 7.65
N ALA A 57 7.06 -11.70 6.93
CA ALA A 57 7.16 -11.78 5.48
C ALA A 57 6.65 -10.49 4.78
N ILE A 58 5.57 -9.91 5.30
CA ILE A 58 5.04 -8.62 4.80
C ILE A 58 6.04 -7.49 5.05
N LEU A 59 6.62 -7.41 6.25
CA LEU A 59 7.61 -6.38 6.57
C LEU A 59 8.86 -6.46 5.69
N GLU A 60 9.37 -7.67 5.46
CA GLU A 60 10.54 -7.90 4.61
C GLU A 60 10.26 -7.49 3.16
N THR A 61 9.09 -7.89 2.62
CA THR A 61 8.67 -7.51 1.26
C THR A 61 8.55 -5.99 1.12
N LYS A 62 7.96 -5.30 2.11
CA LYS A 62 7.85 -3.84 2.11
C LYS A 62 9.23 -3.16 2.17
N TYR A 63 10.16 -3.69 2.96
CA TYR A 63 11.52 -3.17 3.04
C TYR A 63 12.26 -3.26 1.70
N ILE A 64 12.20 -4.43 1.05
CA ILE A 64 12.81 -4.66 -0.26
C ILE A 64 12.22 -3.71 -1.30
N LEU A 65 10.88 -3.61 -1.39
CA LEU A 65 10.21 -2.73 -2.34
C LEU A 65 10.54 -1.25 -2.12
N LYS A 66 10.65 -0.81 -0.86
CA LYS A 66 11.04 0.57 -0.51
C LYS A 66 12.46 0.87 -0.99
N ASN A 67 13.38 -0.08 -0.82
CA ASN A 67 14.76 0.08 -1.29
C ASN A 67 14.86 0.11 -2.81
N ILE A 68 14.14 -0.77 -3.51
CA ILE A 68 14.08 -0.75 -4.98
C ILE A 68 13.55 0.59 -5.51
N LYS A 69 12.46 1.11 -4.90
CA LYS A 69 11.89 2.41 -5.27
C LYS A 69 12.87 3.55 -5.02
N LYS A 70 13.57 3.53 -3.87
CA LYS A 70 14.60 4.52 -3.54
C LYS A 70 15.76 4.49 -4.54
N SER A 71 16.31 3.32 -4.84
CA SER A 71 17.42 3.18 -5.80
C SER A 71 17.03 3.68 -7.18
N LYS A 72 15.79 3.40 -7.63
CA LYS A 72 15.27 3.89 -8.91
C LYS A 72 15.06 5.40 -8.97
N MET A 73 14.96 6.08 -7.82
CA MET A 73 14.81 7.53 -7.74
C MET A 73 16.16 8.27 -7.69
N LEU A 74 17.25 7.56 -7.40
CA LEU A 74 18.62 8.11 -7.34
C LEU A 74 19.39 8.00 -8.68
N CYS A 75 18.85 7.27 -9.66
CA CYS A 75 19.37 7.18 -11.03
C CYS A 75 18.54 8.05 -11.97
#